data_AF-A0A0G4MMV0-F1
#
_entry.id   AF-A0A0G4MMV0-F1
#
_cell.length_a   1.000
_cell.length_b   1.000
_cell.length_c   1.000
_cell.angle_alpha   90.00
_cell.angle_beta   90.00
_cell.angle_gamma   90.00
#
_symmetry.space_group_name_H-M   'P 1'
#
loop_
_entity.id
_entity.type
_entity.pdbx_description
1 polymer ?
#
loop_
_entity_poly.entity_id
_entity_poly.type
_entity_poly.pdbx_seq_one_letter_code
_entity_poly.pdbx_strand_id
1 'polypeptide(L)'
;LSAAARFPSFAAQTRTYADAKGSKDYTVREALNEALAEELESNEKVFVLGEEVAQYNGAYKVTKGLLDRFGDKRVIDTPITESGFCGLAVGAALSGLHPV
;
A
#
# COMPACT_ATOMS: atom_id res chain seq x y z
N LEU A 1 29.94 4.58 33.32
CA LEU A 1 29.21 3.87 32.24
C LEU A 1 27.77 4.36 32.25
N SER A 2 27.45 5.39 31.45
CA SER A 2 26.07 5.82 31.23
C SER A 2 25.82 5.74 29.72
N ALA A 3 25.19 4.65 29.30
CA ALA A 3 24.80 4.44 27.92
C ALA A 3 23.50 5.22 27.68
N ALA A 4 23.64 6.42 27.13
CA ALA A 4 22.50 7.19 26.64
C ALA A 4 21.83 6.42 25.49
N ALA A 5 20.57 6.05 25.67
CA ALA A 5 19.75 5.42 24.65
C ALA A 5 19.60 6.38 23.46
N ARG A 6 20.17 6.01 22.31
CA ARG A 6 19.96 6.71 21.04
C ARG A 6 18.58 6.32 20.51
N PHE A 7 17.62 7.24 20.60
CA PHE A 7 16.35 7.11 19.89
C PHE A 7 16.61 7.20 18.38
N PRO A 8 16.01 6.33 17.56
CA PRO A 8 16.12 6.46 16.12
C PRO A 8 15.44 7.77 15.68
N SER A 9 16.18 8.58 14.93
CA SER A 9 15.67 9.77 14.26
C SER A 9 14.63 9.34 13.24
N PHE A 10 13.35 9.58 13.51
CA PHE A 10 12.33 9.60 12.46
C PHE A 10 12.65 10.78 11.55
N ALA A 11 13.29 10.51 10.42
CA ALA A 11 13.36 11.47 9.34
C ALA A 11 11.92 11.72 8.88
N ALA A 12 11.39 12.90 9.19
CA ALA A 12 10.13 13.35 8.63
C ALA A 12 10.31 13.44 7.11
N GLN A 13 9.81 12.43 6.39
CA GLN A 13 9.70 12.51 4.94
C GLN A 13 8.64 13.57 4.62
N THR A 14 9.09 14.79 4.33
CA THR A 14 8.21 15.85 3.86
C THR A 14 7.70 15.44 2.49
N ARG A 15 6.47 14.92 2.41
CA ARG A 15 5.81 14.70 1.11
C ARG A 15 5.53 16.08 0.51
N THR A 16 6.27 16.46 -0.52
CA THR A 16 6.01 17.65 -1.33
C THR A 16 4.66 17.51 -2.04
N TYR A 17 3.87 18.58 -2.09
CA TYR A 17 2.64 18.63 -2.88
C TYR A 17 2.95 18.76 -4.38
N ALA A 18 1.97 18.42 -5.23
CA ALA A 18 2.11 18.47 -6.68
C ALA A 18 2.63 19.83 -7.18
N ASP A 19 3.76 19.81 -7.90
CA ASP A 19 4.34 20.97 -8.58
C ASP A 19 3.66 21.15 -9.95
N ALA A 20 3.37 22.40 -10.34
CA ALA A 20 2.65 22.71 -11.58
C ALA A 20 3.46 22.39 -12.86
N LYS A 21 4.75 22.05 -12.74
CA LYS A 21 5.56 21.62 -13.87
C LYS A 21 5.33 20.14 -14.22
N GLY A 22 4.48 19.92 -15.23
CA GLY A 22 4.29 18.61 -15.87
C GLY A 22 3.03 17.87 -15.42
N SER A 23 1.89 18.55 -15.41
CA SER A 23 0.58 17.93 -15.14
C SER A 23 0.33 16.77 -16.11
N LYS A 24 0.28 15.54 -15.57
CA LYS A 24 -0.35 14.41 -16.25
C LYS A 24 -1.80 14.34 -15.83
N ASP A 25 -2.69 14.29 -16.81
CA ASP A 25 -4.11 14.08 -16.54
C ASP A 25 -4.32 12.59 -16.23
N TYR A 26 -4.86 12.33 -15.04
CA TYR A 26 -5.23 11.00 -14.60
C TYR A 26 -6.74 10.93 -14.36
N THR A 27 -7.34 9.79 -14.71
CA THR A 27 -8.59 9.42 -14.05
C THR A 27 -8.31 9.11 -12.59
N VAL A 28 -9.30 9.29 -11.70
CA VAL A 28 -9.14 8.96 -10.26
C VAL A 28 -8.66 7.52 -10.07
N ARG A 29 -9.15 6.60 -10.90
CA ARG A 29 -8.73 5.19 -10.90
C ARG A 29 -7.23 5.03 -11.19
N GLU A 30 -6.70 5.77 -12.16
CA GLU A 30 -5.27 5.70 -12.50
C GLU A 30 -4.40 6.34 -11.43
N ALA A 31 -4.83 7.48 -10.88
CA ALA A 31 -4.12 8.14 -9.79
C ALA A 31 -4.03 7.22 -8.55
N LEU A 32 -5.11 6.51 -8.22
CA LEU A 32 -5.10 5.52 -7.12
C LEU A 32 -4.20 4.33 -7.42
N ASN A 33 -4.22 3.80 -8.66
CA ASN A 33 -3.35 2.69 -9.05
C ASN A 33 -1.86 3.08 -8.98
N GLU A 34 -1.51 4.26 -9.48
CA GLU A 34 -0.14 4.78 -9.47
C GLU A 34 0.34 5.00 -8.03
N ALA A 35 -0.49 5.62 -7.17
CA ALA A 35 -0.17 5.79 -5.75
C ALA A 35 0.07 4.44 -5.04
N LEU A 36 -0.78 3.43 -5.27
CA LEU A 36 -0.58 2.10 -4.72
C LEU A 36 0.72 1.46 -5.23
N ALA A 37 0.99 1.59 -6.53
CA ALA A 37 2.19 1.02 -7.14
C ALA A 37 3.48 1.66 -6.57
N GLU A 38 3.51 2.98 -6.41
CA GLU A 38 4.65 3.70 -5.83
C GLU A 38 4.93 3.27 -4.38
N GLU A 39 3.89 3.09 -3.56
CA GLU A 39 4.05 2.62 -2.18
C GLU A 39 4.47 1.14 -2.11
N LEU A 40 3.90 0.29 -2.99
CA LEU A 40 4.28 -1.12 -3.08
C LEU A 40 5.75 -1.29 -3.52
N GLU A 41 6.24 -0.41 -4.38
CA GLU A 41 7.61 -0.43 -4.89
C GLU A 41 8.62 0.15 -3.89
N SER A 42 8.26 1.22 -3.19
CA SER A 42 9.15 1.89 -2.24
C SER A 42 9.27 1.20 -0.88
N ASN A 43 8.27 0.41 -0.47
CA ASN A 43 8.24 -0.21 0.85
C ASN A 43 7.74 -1.67 0.80
N GLU A 44 8.66 -2.61 1.06
CA GLU A 44 8.38 -4.05 1.09
C GLU A 44 7.32 -4.47 2.13
N LYS A 45 7.05 -3.63 3.13
CA LYS A 45 6.05 -3.88 4.17
C LYS A 45 4.62 -3.54 3.74
N VAL A 46 4.45 -2.79 2.65
CA VAL A 46 3.12 -2.41 2.12
C VAL A 46 2.53 -3.59 1.39
N PHE A 47 1.26 -3.91 1.57
CA PHE A 47 0.59 -4.92 0.74
C PHE A 47 -0.89 -4.61 0.66
N VAL A 48 -1.54 -5.01 -0.44
CA VAL A 48 -2.97 -4.79 -0.66
C VAL A 48 -3.72 -6.08 -0.37
N LEU A 49 -4.81 -6.00 0.38
CA LEU A 49 -5.72 -7.12 0.60
C LEU A 49 -7.18 -6.71 0.48
N GLY A 50 -8.01 -7.59 -0.06
CA GLY A 50 -9.45 -7.36 -0.14
C GLY A 50 -10.12 -8.27 -1.15
N GLU A 51 -11.41 -8.04 -1.36
CA GLU A 51 -12.20 -8.81 -2.31
C GLU A 51 -11.86 -8.41 -3.75
N GLU A 52 -11.52 -9.40 -4.57
CA GLU A 52 -11.29 -9.26 -6.01
C GLU A 52 -10.12 -8.31 -6.36
N VAL A 53 -9.24 -7.98 -5.43
CA VAL A 53 -8.14 -7.04 -5.64
C VAL A 53 -7.00 -7.62 -6.47
N ALA A 54 -6.82 -8.95 -6.47
CA ALA A 54 -5.70 -9.61 -7.14
C ALA A 54 -6.08 -10.15 -8.52
N GLN A 55 -6.61 -11.37 -8.63
CA GLN A 55 -6.81 -12.03 -9.93
C GLN A 55 -7.80 -11.30 -10.83
N TYR A 56 -8.82 -10.69 -10.22
CA TYR A 56 -9.82 -9.91 -10.94
C TYR A 56 -9.36 -8.49 -11.29
N ASN A 57 -8.14 -8.09 -10.91
CA ASN A 57 -7.59 -6.75 -11.11
C ASN A 57 -8.40 -5.63 -10.42
N GLY A 58 -9.14 -5.96 -9.37
CA GLY A 58 -10.04 -5.05 -8.65
C GLY A 58 -11.42 -4.96 -9.32
N ALA A 59 -12.47 -4.85 -8.48
CA ALA A 59 -13.85 -4.65 -8.92
C ALA A 59 -13.99 -3.46 -9.89
N TYR A 60 -13.32 -2.35 -9.57
CA TYR A 60 -13.31 -1.11 -10.37
C TYR A 60 -12.00 -0.88 -11.15
N LYS A 61 -11.15 -1.90 -11.27
CA LYS A 61 -9.87 -1.82 -12.00
C LYS A 61 -8.84 -0.84 -11.42
N VAL A 62 -8.92 -0.57 -10.11
CA VAL A 62 -7.93 0.25 -9.38
C VAL A 62 -6.64 -0.51 -9.13
N THR A 63 -6.67 -1.82 -8.93
CA THR A 63 -5.47 -2.64 -8.64
C THR A 63 -4.95 -3.38 -9.89
N LYS A 64 -5.33 -2.93 -11.07
CA LYS A 64 -4.98 -3.58 -12.34
C LYS A 64 -3.46 -3.66 -12.51
N GLY A 65 -2.97 -4.86 -12.85
CA GLY A 65 -1.56 -5.16 -13.11
C GLY A 65 -0.66 -5.18 -11.87
N LEU A 66 -1.19 -4.94 -10.66
CA LEU A 66 -0.38 -4.95 -9.44
C LEU A 66 0.02 -6.37 -9.05
N LEU A 67 -0.87 -7.37 -9.22
CA LEU A 67 -0.55 -8.77 -8.95
C LEU A 67 0.63 -9.26 -9.81
N ASP A 68 0.60 -8.98 -11.10
CA ASP A 68 1.66 -9.38 -12.02
C ASP A 68 3.00 -8.72 -11.70
N ARG A 69 2.97 -7.48 -11.20
CA ARG A 69 4.17 -6.70 -10.83
C ARG A 69 4.77 -7.11 -9.49
N PHE A 70 3.94 -7.33 -8.48
CA PHE A 70 4.39 -7.45 -7.08
C PHE A 70 4.16 -8.85 -6.46
N GLY A 71 3.41 -9.72 -7.12
CA GLY A 71 3.18 -11.10 -6.72
C GLY A 71 2.08 -11.29 -5.66
N ASP A 72 1.74 -12.55 -5.44
CA ASP A 72 0.66 -13.03 -4.58
C ASP A 72 0.86 -12.74 -3.08
N LYS A 73 2.10 -12.45 -2.65
CA LYS A 73 2.40 -12.01 -1.28
C LYS A 73 2.10 -10.53 -1.03
N ARG A 74 1.94 -9.73 -2.09
CA ARG A 74 1.79 -8.27 -2.02
C ARG A 74 0.41 -7.80 -2.46
N VAL A 75 -0.33 -8.62 -3.21
CA VAL A 75 -1.70 -8.35 -3.65
C VAL A 75 -2.54 -9.61 -3.42
N ILE A 76 -3.41 -9.57 -2.40
CA ILE A 76 -4.03 -10.76 -1.80
C ILE A 76 -5.55 -10.69 -1.92
N ASP A 77 -6.15 -11.67 -2.60
CA ASP A 77 -7.61 -11.84 -2.59
C ASP A 77 -8.09 -12.43 -1.25
N THR A 78 -9.17 -11.88 -0.71
CA THR A 78 -9.80 -12.34 0.54
C THR A 78 -11.19 -12.92 0.29
N PRO A 79 -11.70 -13.81 1.17
CA PRO A 79 -13.11 -14.17 1.19
C PRO A 79 -14.01 -12.96 1.45
N ILE A 80 -15.30 -13.12 1.14
CA ILE A 80 -16.36 -12.12 1.40
C ILE A 80 -16.65 -12.07 2.90
N THR A 81 -15.75 -11.45 3.66
CA THR A 81 -15.79 -11.36 5.13
C THR A 81 -15.02 -10.13 5.58
N GLU A 82 -15.66 -8.98 5.52
CA GLU A 82 -15.09 -7.66 5.74
C GLU A 82 -14.51 -7.53 7.15
N SER A 83 -15.23 -8.02 8.16
CA SER A 83 -14.71 -8.02 9.54
C SER A 83 -13.45 -8.90 9.69
N GLY A 84 -13.35 -9.98 8.90
CA GLY A 84 -12.24 -10.93 8.95
C GLY A 84 -10.95 -10.31 8.43
N PHE A 85 -10.97 -9.82 7.18
CA PHE A 85 -9.76 -9.23 6.60
C PHE A 85 -9.42 -7.87 7.20
N CYS A 86 -10.39 -7.09 7.69
CA CYS A 86 -10.11 -5.88 8.48
C CYS A 86 -9.37 -6.23 9.79
N GLY A 87 -9.80 -7.27 10.51
CA GLY A 87 -9.10 -7.75 11.71
C GLY A 87 -7.67 -8.23 11.39
N LEU A 88 -7.50 -8.93 10.27
CA LEU A 88 -6.19 -9.37 9.78
C LEU A 88 -5.29 -8.17 9.45
N ALA A 89 -5.80 -7.16 8.77
CA ALA A 89 -5.08 -5.93 8.47
C ALA A 89 -4.63 -5.23 9.76
N VAL A 90 -5.52 -5.09 10.75
CA VAL A 90 -5.15 -4.51 12.05
C VAL A 90 -4.03 -5.32 12.72
N GLY A 91 -4.13 -6.65 12.77
CA GLY A 91 -3.09 -7.51 13.34
C GLY A 91 -1.74 -7.39 12.61
N ALA A 92 -1.76 -7.33 11.27
CA ALA A 92 -0.58 -7.12 10.44
C ALA A 92 0.06 -5.75 10.69
N ALA A 93 -0.76 -4.70 10.81
CA ALA A 93 -0.31 -3.35 11.13
C ALA A 93 0.35 -3.27 12.51
N LEU A 94 -0.25 -3.88 13.52
CA LEU A 94 0.33 -4.00 14.87
C LEU A 94 1.65 -4.78 14.87
N SER A 95 1.82 -5.72 13.94
CA SER A 95 3.06 -6.48 13.75
C SER A 95 4.11 -5.72 12.92
N GLY A 96 3.82 -4.49 12.50
CA GLY A 96 4.74 -3.60 11.79
C GLY A 96 4.71 -3.71 10.26
N LEU A 97 3.70 -4.37 9.68
CA LEU A 97 3.41 -4.32 8.24
C LEU A 97 2.48 -3.13 7.92
N HIS A 98 2.35 -2.77 6.65
CA HIS A 98 1.56 -1.61 6.21
C HIS A 98 0.44 -2.08 5.25
N PRO A 99 -0.59 -2.77 5.75
CA PRO A 99 -1.69 -3.24 4.91
C PRO A 99 -2.49 -2.06 4.35
N VAL A 100 -2.96 -2.23 3.12
CA VAL A 100 -3.83 -1.31 2.39
C VAL A 100 -5.10 -2.03 1.98
#